data_AF-A0A494R601-F1
#
_entry.id   AF-A0A494R601-F1
#
_cell.length_a   1.000
_cell.length_b   1.000
_cell.length_c   1.000
_cell.angle_alpha   90.00
_cell.angle_beta   90.00
_cell.angle_gamma   90.00
#
_symmetry.space_group_name_H-M   'P 1'
#
loop_
_entity.id
_entity.type
_entity.pdbx_description
1 polymer ?
#
loop_
_entity_poly.entity_id
_entity_poly.type
_entity_poly.pdbx_seq_one_letter_code
_entity_poly.pdbx_strand_id
1 'polypeptide(L)'
;MVDSYDDAFDGEKSKSQVKRELHALVDLGERLTTLKPDLLNKMPLTDAMRKALADAPKHTAHIARKRHMMFIGKLMRDQPLDEILALIDQVDASSRQYNERFHNLERWRDRLIEGDDAVLEKFVAEFPEADRQQMRSVIRQAKHELAHNKAPASSRKLFKYIRGLDETQRGLR
;
A
#
# COMPACT_ATOMS: atom_id res chain seq x y z
N MET A 1 26.42 36.67 47.90
CA MET A 1 26.79 36.69 46.48
C MET A 1 26.02 35.58 45.80
N VAL A 2 25.24 35.97 44.80
CA VAL A 2 24.44 35.10 43.94
C VAL A 2 25.39 34.42 42.96
N ASP A 3 25.29 33.11 42.80
CA ASP A 3 25.73 32.47 41.55
C ASP A 3 24.67 31.44 41.17
N SER A 4 23.70 31.95 40.41
CA SER A 4 22.69 31.23 39.68
C SER A 4 23.37 30.67 38.43
N TYR A 5 23.54 29.36 38.36
CA TYR A 5 23.82 28.65 37.12
C TYR A 5 22.53 27.98 36.66
N ASP A 6 21.66 28.82 36.10
CA ASP A 6 20.45 28.40 35.39
C ASP A 6 20.47 29.09 34.02
N ASP A 7 21.47 28.79 33.18
CA ASP A 7 21.41 29.07 31.73
C ASP A 7 22.54 28.36 30.95
N ALA A 8 22.23 27.21 30.33
CA ALA A 8 22.90 26.64 29.14
C ALA A 8 22.43 25.19 28.88
N PHE A 9 21.18 24.99 28.48
CA PHE A 9 20.76 23.75 27.80
C PHE A 9 19.99 24.12 26.53
N ASP A 10 20.69 24.79 25.63
CA ASP A 10 20.23 25.04 24.26
C ASP A 10 20.66 23.85 23.38
N GLY A 11 19.70 23.03 22.93
CA GLY A 11 19.87 22.17 21.75
C GLY A 11 20.25 20.68 21.91
N GLU A 12 20.52 20.14 23.11
CA GLU A 12 20.82 18.70 23.23
C GLU A 12 19.55 17.84 23.11
N LYS A 13 19.43 17.07 22.01
CA LYS A 13 18.36 16.08 21.82
C LYS A 13 18.24 15.18 23.06
N SER A 14 17.03 15.12 23.63
CA SER A 14 16.75 14.23 24.76
C SER A 14 17.12 12.77 24.44
N LYS A 15 17.64 12.03 25.44
CA LYS A 15 17.89 10.58 25.33
C LYS A 15 16.67 9.81 24.79
N SER A 16 15.45 10.26 25.11
CA SER A 16 14.20 9.70 24.59
C SER A 16 14.00 9.95 23.09
N GLN A 17 14.41 11.11 22.60
CA GLN A 17 14.30 11.49 21.19
C GLN A 17 15.32 10.71 20.34
N VAL A 18 16.57 10.62 20.78
CA VAL A 18 17.60 9.83 20.10
C VAL A 18 17.16 8.35 19.99
N LYS A 19 16.59 7.80 21.07
CA LYS A 19 16.06 6.43 21.04
C LYS A 19 14.95 6.26 20.00
N ARG A 20 14.02 7.22 19.89
CA ARG A 20 12.93 7.20 18.90
C ARG A 20 13.45 7.27 17.47
N GLU A 21 14.41 8.14 17.19
CA GLU A 21 15.04 8.25 15.87
C GLU A 21 15.74 6.95 15.46
N LEU A 22 16.44 6.31 16.40
CA LEU A 22 17.09 5.01 16.14
C LEU A 22 16.08 3.89 15.84
N HIS A 23 14.95 3.85 16.55
CA HIS A 23 13.89 2.90 16.26
C HIS A 23 13.28 3.15 14.88
N ALA A 24 13.00 4.41 14.53
CA ALA A 24 12.46 4.76 13.22
C ALA A 24 13.37 4.30 12.07
N LEU A 25 14.70 4.38 12.23
CA LEU A 25 15.66 3.87 11.23
C LEU A 25 15.64 2.35 11.11
N VAL A 26 15.48 1.62 12.22
CA VAL A 26 15.33 0.15 12.19
C VAL A 26 14.03 -0.23 11.51
N ASP A 27 12.93 0.45 11.84
CA ASP A 27 11.61 0.19 11.27
C ASP A 27 11.60 0.48 9.76
N LEU A 28 12.22 1.58 9.34
CA LEU A 28 12.41 1.91 7.92
C LEU A 28 13.27 0.86 7.21
N GLY A 29 14.35 0.41 7.85
CA GLY A 29 15.19 -0.67 7.35
C GLY A 29 14.44 -1.99 7.17
N GLU A 30 13.63 -2.38 8.16
CA GLU A 30 12.77 -3.56 8.08
C GLU A 30 11.74 -3.41 6.96
N ARG A 31 11.14 -2.22 6.80
CA ARG A 31 10.22 -1.93 5.69
C ARG A 31 10.88 -2.16 4.33
N LEU A 32 12.14 -1.76 4.14
CA LEU A 32 12.86 -2.01 2.89
C LEU A 32 13.00 -3.51 2.58
N THR A 33 13.11 -4.37 3.60
CA THR A 33 13.20 -5.84 3.39
C THR A 33 11.94 -6.45 2.81
N THR A 34 10.80 -5.76 2.89
CA THR A 34 9.52 -6.25 2.37
C THR A 34 9.23 -5.74 0.96
N LEU A 35 10.07 -4.86 0.40
CA LEU A 35 9.86 -4.27 -0.91
C LEU A 35 10.34 -5.20 -2.03
N LYS A 36 9.75 -5.05 -3.22
CA LYS A 36 10.17 -5.80 -4.41
C LYS A 36 11.56 -5.34 -4.87
N PRO A 37 12.40 -6.24 -5.42
CA PRO A 37 13.73 -5.90 -5.92
C PRO A 37 13.75 -4.72 -6.90
N ASP A 38 12.77 -4.63 -7.81
CA ASP A 38 12.68 -3.55 -8.79
C ASP A 38 12.54 -2.16 -8.15
N LEU A 39 11.84 -2.07 -7.00
CA LEU A 39 11.68 -0.83 -6.27
C LEU A 39 12.97 -0.49 -5.52
N LEU A 40 13.61 -1.48 -4.89
CA LEU A 40 14.90 -1.31 -4.21
C LEU A 40 16.00 -0.87 -5.17
N ASN A 41 15.96 -1.33 -6.43
CA ASN A 41 16.91 -0.93 -7.47
C ASN A 41 16.77 0.55 -7.87
N LYS A 42 15.56 1.11 -7.77
CA LYS A 42 15.30 2.54 -8.04
C LYS A 42 15.67 3.45 -6.87
N MET A 43 15.81 2.90 -5.67
CA MET A 43 16.18 3.67 -4.49
C MET A 43 17.68 3.99 -4.47
N PRO A 44 18.09 5.18 -3.98
CA PRO A 44 19.49 5.58 -3.84
C PRO A 44 20.16 4.89 -2.63
N LEU A 45 20.32 3.56 -2.72
CA LEU A 45 20.93 2.73 -1.67
C LEU A 45 22.40 2.47 -1.96
N THR A 46 23.23 2.59 -0.91
CA THR A 46 24.64 2.16 -0.93
C THR A 46 24.77 0.64 -1.18
N ASP A 47 25.91 0.21 -1.70
CA ASP A 47 26.18 -1.22 -1.96
C ASP A 47 26.10 -2.07 -0.69
N ALA A 48 26.57 -1.53 0.44
CA ALA A 48 26.47 -2.17 1.74
C ALA A 48 25.00 -2.43 2.14
N MET A 49 24.13 -1.43 1.91
CA MET A 49 22.71 -1.54 2.17
C MET A 49 22.03 -2.57 1.25
N ARG A 50 22.34 -2.54 -0.06
CA ARG A 50 21.81 -3.52 -1.03
C ARG A 50 22.18 -4.94 -0.64
N LYS A 51 23.44 -5.17 -0.26
CA LYS A 51 23.92 -6.47 0.21
C LYS A 51 23.20 -6.91 1.48
N ALA A 52 23.06 -6.01 2.46
CA ALA A 52 22.36 -6.31 3.71
C ALA A 52 20.90 -6.69 3.48
N LEU A 53 20.20 -6.01 2.56
CA LEU A 53 18.83 -6.36 2.18
C LEU A 53 18.74 -7.73 1.50
N ALA A 54 19.66 -8.03 0.57
CA ALA A 54 19.71 -9.34 -0.10
C ALA A 54 20.04 -10.50 0.85
N ASP A 55 20.81 -10.24 1.90
CA ASP A 55 21.15 -11.24 2.92
C ASP A 55 20.04 -11.43 3.98
N ALA A 56 19.10 -10.49 4.11
CA ALA A 56 18.05 -10.53 5.14
C ALA A 56 17.25 -11.85 5.20
N PRO A 57 16.84 -12.47 4.08
CA PRO A 57 16.11 -13.75 4.10
C PRO A 57 16.92 -14.93 4.64
N LYS A 58 18.27 -14.85 4.62
CA LYS A 58 19.15 -15.92 5.12
C LYS A 58 19.11 -16.04 6.64
N HIS A 59 18.71 -14.97 7.34
CA HIS A 59 18.63 -14.92 8.79
C HIS A 59 17.27 -15.42 9.29
N THR A 60 17.11 -16.74 9.42
CA THR A 60 15.85 -17.38 9.83
C THR A 60 15.65 -17.43 11.36
N ALA A 61 16.73 -17.59 12.13
CA ALA A 61 16.65 -17.63 13.58
C ALA A 61 16.28 -16.27 14.17
N HIS A 62 15.38 -16.23 15.14
CA HIS A 62 14.86 -14.98 15.73
C HIS A 62 15.96 -14.00 16.18
N ILE A 63 16.99 -14.51 16.88
CA ILE A 63 18.12 -13.70 17.34
C ILE A 63 18.96 -13.18 16.17
N ALA A 64 19.20 -14.02 15.15
CA ALA A 64 19.95 -13.63 13.95
C ALA A 64 19.19 -12.55 13.17
N ARG A 65 17.88 -12.73 12.95
CA ARG A 65 17.03 -11.73 12.29
C ARG A 65 17.06 -10.40 13.04
N LYS A 66 16.84 -10.41 14.36
CA LYS A 66 16.88 -9.20 15.20
C LYS A 66 18.22 -8.47 15.09
N ARG A 67 19.34 -9.20 15.14
CA ARG A 67 20.68 -8.62 14.97
C ARG A 67 20.89 -8.02 13.59
N HIS A 68 20.41 -8.70 12.55
CA HIS A 68 20.50 -8.21 11.18
C HIS A 68 19.67 -6.95 10.95
N MET A 69 18.46 -6.87 11.54
CA MET A 69 17.64 -5.65 11.48
C MET A 69 18.32 -4.46 12.17
N MET A 70 18.98 -4.68 13.32
CA MET A 70 19.76 -3.62 13.97
C MET A 70 20.96 -3.18 13.12
N PHE A 71 21.61 -4.11 12.42
CA PHE A 71 22.68 -3.79 11.48
C PHE A 71 22.17 -2.97 10.29
N ILE A 72 21.05 -3.35 9.70
CA ILE A 72 20.37 -2.56 8.66
C ILE A 72 20.01 -1.16 9.19
N GLY A 73 19.44 -1.06 10.39
CA GLY A 73 19.14 0.24 11.02
C GLY A 73 20.38 1.11 11.28
N LYS A 74 21.57 0.50 11.46
CA LYS A 74 22.84 1.23 11.50
C LYS A 74 23.20 1.77 10.10
N LEU A 75 23.10 0.94 9.06
CA LEU A 75 23.38 1.34 7.67
C LEU A 75 22.43 2.43 7.16
N MET A 76 21.19 2.46 7.65
CA MET A 76 20.20 3.48 7.33
C MET A 76 20.66 4.91 7.64
N ARG A 77 21.57 5.10 8.62
CA ARG A 77 22.12 6.42 8.96
C ARG A 77 22.93 7.05 7.84
N ASP A 78 23.51 6.22 6.97
CA ASP A 78 24.37 6.65 5.88
C ASP A 78 23.59 6.77 4.55
N GLN A 79 22.27 6.61 4.58
CA GLN A 79 21.42 6.69 3.39
C GLN A 79 20.74 8.06 3.26
N PRO A 80 20.42 8.52 2.05
CA PRO A 80 19.59 9.71 1.83
C PRO A 80 18.14 9.42 2.23
N LEU A 81 17.80 9.65 3.51
CA LEU A 81 16.51 9.27 4.10
C LEU A 81 15.33 9.96 3.42
N ASP A 82 15.46 11.24 3.08
CA ASP A 82 14.37 12.02 2.47
C ASP A 82 13.95 11.44 1.12
N GLU A 83 14.91 11.03 0.29
CA GLU A 83 14.64 10.40 -1.01
C GLU A 83 14.00 9.01 -0.85
N ILE A 84 14.49 8.22 0.10
CA ILE A 84 13.92 6.89 0.39
C ILE A 84 12.48 7.02 0.88
N LEU A 85 12.22 7.95 1.80
CA LEU A 85 10.88 8.20 2.34
C LEU A 85 9.93 8.70 1.27
N ALA A 86 10.38 9.61 0.39
CA ALA A 86 9.57 10.09 -0.74
C ALA A 86 9.16 8.95 -1.67
N LEU A 87 10.08 8.04 -2.00
CA LEU A 87 9.80 6.87 -2.84
C LEU A 87 8.83 5.89 -2.16
N ILE A 88 8.99 5.66 -0.85
CA ILE A 88 8.07 4.80 -0.10
C ILE A 88 6.67 5.42 -0.06
N ASP A 89 6.55 6.72 0.21
CA ASP A 89 5.25 7.38 0.26
C ASP A 89 4.56 7.38 -1.10
N GLN A 90 5.30 7.54 -2.21
CA GLN A 90 4.73 7.40 -3.56
C GLN A 90 4.13 6.00 -3.79
N VAL A 91 4.82 4.96 -3.36
CA VAL A 91 4.36 3.57 -3.49
C VAL A 91 3.16 3.30 -2.59
N ASP A 92 3.18 3.82 -1.37
CA ASP A 92 2.09 3.68 -0.41
C ASP A 92 0.86 4.48 -0.85
N ALA A 93 1.03 5.68 -1.37
CA ALA A 93 -0.03 6.48 -1.96
C ALA A 93 -0.67 5.76 -3.15
N SER A 94 0.13 5.20 -4.07
CA SER A 94 -0.39 4.40 -5.19
C SER A 94 -1.17 3.18 -4.69
N SER A 95 -0.70 2.53 -3.62
CA SER A 95 -1.38 1.36 -3.04
C SER A 95 -2.68 1.74 -2.33
N ARG A 96 -2.70 2.86 -1.60
CA ARG A 96 -3.91 3.43 -0.98
C ARG A 96 -4.96 3.75 -2.04
N GLN A 97 -4.57 4.48 -3.09
CA GLN A 97 -5.45 4.80 -4.21
C GLN A 97 -5.99 3.53 -4.90
N TYR A 98 -5.15 2.52 -5.11
CA TYR A 98 -5.60 1.24 -5.67
C TYR A 98 -6.63 0.54 -4.75
N ASN A 99 -6.38 0.50 -3.44
CA ASN A 99 -7.29 -0.14 -2.48
C ASN A 99 -8.63 0.60 -2.37
N GLU A 100 -8.61 1.93 -2.31
CA GLU A 100 -9.82 2.76 -2.29
C GLU A 100 -10.66 2.52 -3.54
N ARG A 101 -10.02 2.47 -4.71
CA ARG A 101 -10.67 2.14 -5.99
C ARG A 101 -11.25 0.73 -5.98
N PHE A 102 -10.48 -0.25 -5.52
CA PHE A 102 -10.93 -1.63 -5.41
C PHE A 102 -12.20 -1.73 -4.56
N HIS A 103 -12.22 -1.13 -3.37
CA HIS A 103 -13.40 -1.11 -2.51
C HIS A 103 -14.55 -0.30 -3.11
N ASN A 104 -14.28 0.75 -3.89
CA ASN A 104 -15.33 1.46 -4.62
C ASN A 104 -16.01 0.57 -5.66
N LEU A 105 -15.23 -0.22 -6.39
CA LEU A 105 -15.75 -1.19 -7.35
C LEU A 105 -16.53 -2.32 -6.66
N GLU A 106 -16.12 -2.75 -5.45
CA GLU A 106 -16.90 -3.69 -4.65
C GLU A 106 -18.27 -3.12 -4.27
N ARG A 107 -18.30 -1.88 -3.76
CA ARG A 107 -19.57 -1.19 -3.47
C ARG A 107 -20.44 -1.04 -4.71
N TRP A 108 -19.85 -0.75 -5.86
CA TRP A 108 -20.58 -0.69 -7.13
C TRP A 108 -21.18 -2.03 -7.52
N ARG A 109 -20.40 -3.11 -7.45
CA ARG A 109 -20.88 -4.48 -7.70
C ARG A 109 -22.08 -4.80 -6.81
N ASP A 110 -21.96 -4.55 -5.51
CA ASP A 110 -23.00 -4.90 -4.54
C ASP A 110 -24.26 -4.06 -4.79
N ARG A 111 -24.11 -2.75 -5.03
CA ARG A 111 -25.23 -1.86 -5.40
C ARG A 111 -25.92 -2.27 -6.70
N LEU A 112 -25.18 -2.73 -7.71
CA LEU A 112 -25.74 -3.20 -8.99
C LEU A 112 -26.53 -4.51 -8.81
N ILE A 113 -26.09 -5.39 -7.90
CA ILE A 113 -26.77 -6.66 -7.61
C ILE A 113 -28.00 -6.43 -6.73
N GLU A 114 -27.96 -5.51 -5.76
CA GLU A 114 -29.08 -5.25 -4.85
C GLU A 114 -30.10 -4.27 -5.43
N GLY A 115 -29.64 -3.31 -6.24
CA GLY A 115 -30.45 -2.21 -6.77
C GLY A 115 -31.26 -2.57 -8.00
N ASP A 116 -31.72 -1.55 -8.72
CA ASP A 116 -32.56 -1.66 -9.92
C ASP A 116 -31.87 -1.08 -11.16
N ASP A 117 -32.63 -0.89 -12.24
CA ASP A 117 -32.11 -0.33 -13.49
C ASP A 117 -31.57 1.10 -13.31
N ALA A 118 -32.07 1.86 -12.33
CA ALA A 118 -31.59 3.22 -12.07
C ALA A 118 -30.15 3.22 -11.53
N VAL A 119 -29.74 2.18 -10.79
CA VAL A 119 -28.35 2.01 -10.36
C VAL A 119 -27.44 1.70 -11.54
N LEU A 120 -27.91 0.89 -12.49
CA LEU A 120 -27.18 0.63 -13.73
C LEU A 120 -26.99 1.91 -14.54
N GLU A 121 -28.04 2.74 -14.70
CA GLU A 121 -27.92 4.02 -15.41
C GLU A 121 -26.90 4.96 -14.75
N LYS A 122 -26.85 5.02 -13.42
CA LYS A 122 -25.82 5.78 -12.70
C LYS A 122 -24.42 5.25 -12.96
N PHE A 123 -24.24 3.93 -13.00
CA PHE A 123 -22.95 3.32 -13.30
C PHE A 123 -22.51 3.64 -14.73
N VAL A 124 -23.40 3.49 -15.72
CA VAL A 124 -23.08 3.77 -17.13
C VAL A 124 -22.78 5.26 -17.35
N ALA A 125 -23.37 6.17 -16.56
CA ALA A 125 -23.01 7.58 -16.59
C ALA A 125 -21.56 7.84 -16.12
N GLU A 126 -21.07 7.08 -15.13
CA GLU A 126 -19.66 7.15 -14.67
C GLU A 126 -18.70 6.40 -15.60
N PHE A 127 -19.17 5.35 -16.27
CA PHE A 127 -18.41 4.50 -17.19
C PHE A 127 -19.12 4.39 -18.56
N PRO A 128 -18.98 5.39 -19.46
CA PRO A 128 -19.71 5.44 -20.72
C PRO A 128 -19.39 4.30 -21.70
N GLU A 129 -18.22 3.66 -21.56
CA GLU A 129 -17.80 2.50 -22.38
C GLU A 129 -18.45 1.18 -21.96
N ALA A 130 -19.27 1.20 -20.89
CA ALA A 130 -19.95 0.01 -20.41
C ALA A 130 -21.01 -0.49 -21.40
N ASP A 131 -20.96 -1.78 -21.74
CA ASP A 131 -22.02 -2.46 -22.47
C ASP A 131 -23.20 -2.71 -21.53
N ARG A 132 -24.22 -1.87 -21.67
CA ARG A 132 -25.44 -1.93 -20.86
C ARG A 132 -26.16 -3.28 -20.98
N GLN A 133 -26.20 -3.89 -22.16
CA GLN A 133 -26.89 -5.17 -22.37
C GLN A 133 -26.15 -6.31 -21.69
N GLN A 134 -24.82 -6.34 -21.84
CA GLN A 134 -23.97 -7.31 -21.16
C GLN A 134 -24.10 -7.18 -19.64
N MET A 135 -24.05 -5.96 -19.10
CA MET A 135 -24.20 -5.70 -17.67
C MET A 135 -25.55 -6.16 -17.14
N ARG A 136 -26.67 -5.82 -17.82
CA ARG A 136 -28.02 -6.29 -17.42
C ARG A 136 -28.09 -7.81 -17.35
N SER A 137 -27.45 -8.51 -18.29
CA SER A 137 -27.41 -9.97 -18.31
C SER A 137 -26.69 -10.52 -17.09
N VAL A 138 -25.49 -10.03 -16.81
CA VAL A 138 -24.66 -10.50 -15.68
C VAL A 138 -25.30 -10.14 -14.33
N ILE A 139 -25.90 -8.95 -14.19
CA ILE A 139 -26.60 -8.53 -12.98
C ILE A 139 -27.80 -9.45 -12.69
N ARG A 140 -28.62 -9.78 -13.70
CA ARG A 140 -29.74 -10.71 -13.52
C ARG A 140 -29.28 -12.09 -13.07
N GLN A 141 -28.19 -12.60 -13.65
CA GLN A 141 -27.60 -13.88 -13.25
C GLN A 141 -27.09 -13.84 -11.80
N ALA A 142 -26.40 -12.76 -11.41
CA ALA A 142 -25.90 -12.58 -10.05
C ALA A 142 -27.04 -12.49 -9.01
N LYS A 143 -28.12 -11.75 -9.33
CA LYS A 143 -29.34 -11.71 -8.50
C LYS A 143 -29.97 -13.08 -8.33
N HIS A 144 -30.09 -13.83 -9.43
CA HIS A 144 -30.63 -15.19 -9.40
C HIS A 144 -29.75 -16.14 -8.57
N GLU A 145 -28.43 -16.08 -8.71
CA GLU A 145 -27.49 -16.87 -7.89
C GLU A 145 -27.65 -16.55 -6.40
N LEU A 146 -27.72 -15.26 -6.04
CA LEU A 146 -27.91 -14.79 -4.67
C LEU A 146 -29.23 -15.29 -4.07
N ALA A 147 -30.34 -15.14 -4.80
CA ALA A 147 -31.66 -15.57 -4.35
C ALA A 147 -31.78 -17.09 -4.13
N HIS A 148 -30.96 -17.89 -4.82
CA HIS A 148 -30.95 -19.35 -4.70
C HIS A 148 -29.77 -19.87 -3.86
N ASN A 149 -29.06 -19.00 -3.15
CA ASN A 149 -27.89 -19.32 -2.33
C ASN A 149 -26.82 -20.14 -3.09
N LYS A 150 -26.63 -19.82 -4.38
CA LYS A 150 -25.63 -20.46 -5.25
C LYS A 150 -24.28 -19.78 -5.11
N ALA A 151 -23.22 -20.45 -5.55
CA ALA A 151 -21.89 -19.86 -5.60
C ALA A 151 -21.90 -18.55 -6.44
N PRO A 152 -21.26 -17.46 -5.97
CA PRO A 152 -21.34 -16.12 -6.58
C PRO A 152 -20.41 -15.99 -7.79
N ALA A 153 -20.62 -16.81 -8.83
CA ALA A 153 -19.82 -16.80 -10.04
C ALA A 153 -20.08 -15.54 -10.86
N SER A 154 -21.34 -15.15 -11.02
CA SER A 154 -21.74 -13.97 -11.80
C SER A 154 -21.39 -12.66 -11.10
N SER A 155 -21.42 -12.62 -9.76
CA SER A 155 -20.92 -11.48 -8.98
C SER A 155 -19.41 -11.25 -9.20
N ARG A 156 -18.61 -12.33 -9.19
CA ARG A 156 -17.18 -12.27 -9.53
C ARG A 156 -16.94 -11.83 -10.98
N LYS A 157 -17.76 -12.30 -11.92
CA LYS A 157 -17.72 -11.88 -13.33
C LYS A 157 -18.04 -10.39 -13.49
N LEU A 158 -19.06 -9.90 -12.78
CA LEU A 158 -19.42 -8.48 -12.76
C LEU A 158 -18.26 -7.62 -12.25
N PHE A 159 -17.67 -8.01 -11.11
CA PHE A 159 -16.52 -7.31 -10.55
C PHE A 159 -15.34 -7.22 -11.53
N LYS A 160 -14.99 -8.34 -12.18
CA LYS A 160 -13.93 -8.38 -13.18
C LYS A 160 -14.22 -7.46 -14.36
N TYR A 161 -15.48 -7.38 -14.80
CA TYR A 161 -15.90 -6.52 -15.90
C TYR A 161 -15.79 -5.04 -15.54
N ILE A 162 -16.38 -4.60 -14.42
CA ILE A 162 -16.34 -3.19 -13.99
C ILE A 162 -14.91 -2.74 -13.63
N ARG A 163 -14.08 -3.63 -13.11
CA ARG A 163 -12.65 -3.36 -12.89
C ARG A 163 -11.92 -3.14 -14.22
N GLY A 164 -12.24 -3.92 -15.25
CA GLY A 164 -11.69 -3.72 -16.59
C GLY A 164 -12.06 -2.36 -17.18
N LEU A 165 -13.29 -1.87 -16.94
CA LEU A 165 -13.71 -0.53 -17.35
C LEU A 165 -12.96 0.58 -16.60
N ASP A 166 -12.79 0.43 -15.28
CA ASP A 166 -12.03 1.39 -14.45
C ASP A 166 -10.53 1.43 -14.82
N GLU A 167 -9.95 0.29 -15.19
CA GLU A 167 -8.59 0.20 -15.72
C GLU A 167 -8.46 0.92 -17.08
N THR A 168 -9.38 0.69 -18.03
CA THR A 168 -9.39 1.35 -19.34
C THR A 168 -9.58 2.86 -19.22
N GLN A 169 -10.57 3.32 -18.44
CA GLN A 169 -10.86 4.75 -18.26
C GLN A 169 -9.66 5.53 -17.70
N ARG A 170 -8.77 4.87 -16.96
CA ARG A 170 -7.59 5.48 -16.34
C ARG A 170 -6.30 5.22 -17.09
N GLY A 171 -6.35 4.55 -18.24
CA GLY A 171 -5.17 4.24 -19.05
C GLY A 171 -4.19 3.29 -18.36
N LEU A 172 -4.68 2.39 -17.51
CA LEU A 172 -3.85 1.38 -16.82
C LEU A 172 -3.75 0.08 -17.60
N ARG A 173 -4.35 0.03 -18.79
CA ARG A 173 -4.53 -1.15 -19.63
C ARG A 173 -4.11 -0.88 -21.06
#